data_AF-A0A7S3UPV2-F1
#
_entry.id   AF-A0A7S3UPV2-F1
#
_cell.length_a   1.000
_cell.length_b   1.000
_cell.length_c   1.000
_cell.angle_alpha   90.00
_cell.angle_beta   90.00
_cell.angle_gamma   90.00
#
_symmetry.space_group_name_H-M   'P 1'
#
loop_
_entity.id
_entity.type
_entity.pdbx_description
1 polymer ?
#
loop_
_entity_poly.entity_id
_entity_poly.type
_entity_poly.pdbx_seq_one_letter_code
_entity_poly.pdbx_strand_id
1 'polypeptide(L)'
;KNDLVRELAEWVRGEEFTRAVHDFCAKYCGLFKDVKIGGEYSHQQSKAFEEFCVVVDGLLTEFADKQGVEQQAYLESCQQGRKECKLADSFLQTFLSCMEFEPFARMMKNVAHLVDLEHSDVDESRWPAHMWMNYCWATMFP
;
A
#
# COMPACT_ATOMS: atom_id res chain seq x y z
N LYS A 1 -9.55 8.32 23.40
CA LYS A 1 -9.98 8.19 21.98
C LYS A 1 -8.73 7.80 21.22
N ASN A 2 -8.79 6.72 20.45
CA ASN A 2 -7.61 6.09 19.86
C ASN A 2 -7.14 6.89 18.63
N ASP A 3 -6.42 7.98 18.87
CA ASP A 3 -5.98 8.94 17.85
C ASP A 3 -4.90 8.36 16.92
N LEU A 4 -4.14 7.35 17.36
CA LEU A 4 -3.05 6.72 16.61
C LEU A 4 -3.50 6.09 15.28
N VAL A 5 -4.67 5.45 15.23
CA VAL A 5 -5.16 4.84 13.97
C VAL A 5 -5.59 5.91 12.97
N ARG A 6 -6.10 7.05 13.46
CA ARG A 6 -6.40 8.19 12.60
C ARG A 6 -5.10 8.82 12.08
N GLU A 7 -4.13 9.04 12.95
CA GLU A 7 -2.82 9.60 12.59
C GLU A 7 -2.08 8.71 11.59
N LEU A 8 -2.16 7.38 11.76
CA LEU A 8 -1.67 6.41 10.78
C LEU A 8 -2.39 6.57 9.44
N ALA A 9 -3.72 6.63 9.45
CA ALA A 9 -4.49 6.79 8.21
C ALA A 9 -4.18 8.10 7.49
N GLU A 10 -3.91 9.17 8.23
CA GLU A 10 -3.48 10.45 7.68
C GLU A 10 -2.05 10.38 7.14
N TRP A 11 -1.13 9.75 7.87
CA TRP A 11 0.27 9.61 7.46
C TRP A 11 0.45 8.71 6.23
N VAL A 12 -0.30 7.61 6.15
CA VAL A 12 -0.32 6.70 4.99
C VAL A 12 -0.83 7.39 3.72
N ARG A 13 -1.66 8.43 3.88
CA ARG A 13 -2.10 9.32 2.78
C ARG A 13 -1.12 10.46 2.50
N GLY A 14 -0.11 10.61 3.35
CA GLY A 14 0.93 11.61 3.24
C GLY A 14 1.91 11.33 2.11
N GLU A 15 2.62 12.38 1.71
CA GLU A 15 3.54 12.39 0.57
C GLU A 15 4.71 11.41 0.72
N GLU A 16 5.24 11.26 1.93
CA GLU A 16 6.37 10.37 2.26
C GLU A 16 6.03 8.90 1.96
N PHE A 17 4.96 8.39 2.56
CA PHE A 17 4.51 7.02 2.34
C PHE A 17 4.13 6.78 0.89
N THR A 18 3.30 7.67 0.33
CA THR A 18 2.77 7.50 -1.03
C THR A 18 3.86 7.55 -2.10
N ARG A 19 4.90 8.37 -1.95
CA ARG A 19 6.06 8.36 -2.85
C ARG A 19 6.88 7.09 -2.74
N ALA A 20 7.20 6.65 -1.52
CA ALA A 20 7.99 5.43 -1.33
C ALA A 20 7.32 4.21 -1.97
N VAL A 21 6.01 4.06 -1.81
CA VAL A 21 5.27 2.98 -2.45
C VAL A 21 5.14 3.19 -3.96
N HIS A 22 4.92 4.41 -4.42
CA HIS A 22 4.91 4.71 -5.85
C HIS A 22 6.23 4.31 -6.53
N ASP A 23 7.36 4.72 -5.98
CA ASP A 23 8.69 4.47 -6.55
C ASP A 23 9.01 2.96 -6.56
N PHE A 24 8.58 2.25 -5.51
CA PHE A 24 8.63 0.79 -5.48
C PHE A 24 7.79 0.19 -6.61
N CYS A 25 6.53 0.61 -6.74
CA CYS A 25 5.63 0.10 -7.77
C CYS A 25 6.17 0.36 -9.17
N ALA A 26 6.63 1.59 -9.47
CA ALA A 26 7.21 1.95 -10.76
C ALA A 26 8.42 1.07 -11.14
N LYS A 27 9.22 0.65 -10.15
CA LYS A 27 10.37 -0.23 -10.37
C LYS A 27 9.99 -1.67 -10.74
N TYR A 28 8.91 -2.20 -10.14
CA TYR A 28 8.60 -3.63 -10.21
C TYR A 28 7.30 -3.99 -10.93
N CYS A 29 6.42 -3.02 -11.24
CA CYS A 29 5.09 -3.27 -11.81
C CYS A 29 5.16 -4.02 -13.14
N GLY A 30 6.18 -3.79 -13.95
CA GLY A 30 6.40 -4.50 -15.22
C GLY A 30 6.46 -6.03 -15.07
N LEU A 31 6.88 -6.54 -13.92
CA LEU A 31 6.90 -7.99 -13.63
C LEU A 31 5.49 -8.60 -13.52
N PHE A 32 4.46 -7.78 -13.28
CA PHE A 32 3.10 -8.21 -12.98
C PHE A 32 2.09 -7.94 -14.12
N LYS A 33 2.53 -7.32 -15.22
CA LYS A 33 1.67 -6.89 -16.35
C LYS A 33 0.79 -8.02 -16.88
N ASP A 34 1.39 -9.16 -17.18
CA ASP A 34 0.71 -10.31 -17.80
C ASP A 34 0.34 -11.42 -16.80
N VAL A 35 0.42 -11.13 -15.50
CA VAL A 35 0.13 -12.11 -14.46
C VAL A 35 -1.36 -12.46 -14.44
N LYS A 36 -1.65 -13.77 -14.35
CA LYS A 36 -2.98 -14.27 -13.99
C LYS A 36 -3.08 -14.35 -12.47
N ILE A 37 -3.95 -13.54 -11.88
CA ILE A 37 -4.22 -13.56 -10.43
C ILE A 37 -4.76 -14.95 -10.03
N GLY A 38 -4.22 -15.51 -8.95
CA GLY A 38 -4.49 -16.88 -8.49
C GLY A 38 -3.78 -17.96 -9.30
N GLY A 39 -2.82 -17.59 -10.16
CA GLY A 39 -1.96 -18.51 -10.91
C GLY A 39 -0.60 -18.74 -10.23
N GLU A 40 0.33 -19.36 -10.95
CA GLU A 40 1.72 -19.48 -10.51
C GLU A 40 2.47 -18.16 -10.69
N TYR A 41 3.37 -17.88 -9.74
CA TYR A 41 4.19 -16.67 -9.74
C TYR A 41 5.66 -17.04 -9.86
N SER A 42 6.43 -16.18 -10.54
CA SER A 42 7.86 -16.37 -10.70
C SER A 42 8.61 -16.03 -9.41
N HIS A 43 9.83 -16.57 -9.27
CA HIS A 43 10.69 -16.23 -8.14
C HIS A 43 10.99 -14.73 -8.04
N GLN A 44 11.08 -14.02 -9.18
CA GLN A 44 11.27 -12.57 -9.20
C GLN A 44 10.06 -11.81 -8.63
N GLN A 45 8.84 -12.32 -8.85
CA GLN A 45 7.61 -11.72 -8.31
C GLN A 45 7.51 -11.95 -6.79
N SER A 46 7.87 -13.14 -6.30
CA SER A 46 7.97 -13.42 -4.86
C SER A 46 9.00 -12.51 -4.19
N LYS A 47 10.18 -12.35 -4.79
CA LYS A 47 11.22 -11.46 -4.27
C LYS A 47 10.77 -10.00 -4.24
N ALA A 48 10.06 -9.53 -5.27
CA ALA A 48 9.48 -8.19 -5.26
C ALA A 48 8.52 -8.00 -4.07
N PHE A 49 7.67 -8.98 -3.79
CA PHE A 49 6.79 -8.92 -2.62
C PHE A 49 7.56 -8.87 -1.28
N GLU A 50 8.60 -9.69 -1.11
CA GLU A 50 9.43 -9.65 0.09
C GLU A 50 10.08 -8.26 0.29
N GLU A 51 10.59 -7.66 -0.79
CA GLU A 51 11.14 -6.30 -0.75
C GLU A 51 10.08 -5.26 -0.43
N PHE A 52 8.86 -5.42 -0.96
CA PHE A 52 7.73 -4.53 -0.63
C PHE A 52 7.39 -4.58 0.87
N CYS A 53 7.33 -5.78 1.45
CA CYS A 53 7.07 -5.94 2.88
C CYS A 53 8.14 -5.25 3.74
N VAL A 54 9.41 -5.33 3.35
CA VAL A 54 10.51 -4.63 4.04
C VAL A 54 10.35 -3.11 3.93
N VAL A 55 9.95 -2.58 2.78
CA VAL A 55 9.69 -1.14 2.60
C VAL A 55 8.56 -0.67 3.52
N VAL A 56 7.44 -1.39 3.54
CA VAL A 56 6.30 -1.01 4.39
C VAL A 56 6.63 -1.15 5.88
N ASP A 57 7.35 -2.20 6.28
CA ASP A 57 7.78 -2.39 7.67
C ASP A 57 8.72 -1.28 8.15
N GLY A 58 9.67 -0.87 7.30
CA GLY A 58 10.56 0.27 7.58
C GLY A 58 9.79 1.58 7.73
N LEU A 59 8.82 1.83 6.84
CA LEU A 59 7.92 2.99 6.89
C LEU A 59 7.09 3.01 8.19
N LEU A 60 6.51 1.88 8.58
CA LEU A 60 5.74 1.76 9.82
C LEU A 60 6.61 1.95 11.07
N THR A 61 7.84 1.45 11.05
CA THR A 61 8.81 1.65 12.14
C THR A 61 9.15 3.13 12.29
N GLU A 62 9.42 3.82 11.17
CA GLU A 62 9.69 5.26 11.19
C GLU A 62 8.48 6.07 11.71
N PHE A 63 7.26 5.70 11.33
CA PHE A 63 6.06 6.30 11.88
C PHE A 63 5.96 6.10 13.40
N ALA A 64 6.17 4.88 13.89
CA ALA A 64 6.12 4.57 15.32
C ALA A 64 7.18 5.35 16.12
N ASP A 65 8.41 5.43 15.59
CA ASP A 65 9.50 6.21 16.18
C ASP A 65 9.16 7.71 16.25
N LYS A 66 8.57 8.28 15.18
CA LYS A 66 8.12 9.69 15.15
C LYS A 66 7.01 9.97 16.16
N GLN A 67 6.15 8.99 16.44
CA GLN A 67 5.11 9.12 17.48
C GLN A 67 5.63 8.82 18.90
N GLY A 68 6.86 8.30 19.04
CA GLY A 68 7.42 7.89 20.33
C GLY A 68 6.68 6.71 20.95
N VAL A 69 6.10 5.84 20.12
CA VAL A 69 5.27 4.69 20.55
C VAL A 69 6.02 3.40 20.29
N GLU A 70 6.09 2.51 21.29
CA GLU A 70 6.61 1.15 21.08
C GLU A 70 5.72 0.36 20.13
N GLN A 71 6.33 -0.46 19.27
CA GLN A 71 5.65 -1.28 18.26
C GLN A 71 4.51 -2.14 18.83
N GLN A 72 4.67 -2.64 20.06
CA GLN A 72 3.63 -3.43 20.74
C GLN A 72 2.38 -2.60 21.08
N ALA A 73 2.57 -1.38 21.59
CA ALA A 73 1.47 -0.46 21.89
C ALA A 73 0.73 -0.03 20.61
N TYR A 74 1.45 0.08 19.49
CA TYR A 74 0.86 0.32 18.18
C TYR A 74 -0.07 -0.82 17.73
N LEU A 75 0.36 -2.08 17.86
CA LEU A 75 -0.47 -3.25 17.52
C LEU A 75 -1.75 -3.31 18.35
N GLU A 76 -1.65 -3.03 19.65
CA GLU A 76 -2.79 -2.97 20.56
C GLU A 76 -3.76 -1.85 20.17
N SER A 77 -3.24 -0.68 19.81
CA SER A 77 -4.05 0.43 19.30
C SER A 77 -4.78 0.08 18.00
N CYS A 78 -4.13 -0.62 17.06
CA CYS A 78 -4.80 -1.12 15.86
C CYS A 78 -5.92 -2.11 16.20
N GLN A 79 -5.66 -3.08 17.08
CA GLN A 79 -6.68 -4.05 17.51
C GLN A 79 -7.87 -3.40 18.19
N GLN A 80 -7.64 -2.39 19.02
CA GLN A 80 -8.70 -1.66 19.69
C GLN A 80 -9.49 -0.79 18.69
N GLY A 81 -8.80 -0.12 17.76
CA GLY A 81 -9.43 0.66 16.69
C GLY A 81 -10.40 -0.16 15.84
N ARG A 82 -10.03 -1.42 15.52
CA ARG A 82 -10.90 -2.37 14.80
C ARG A 82 -12.22 -2.64 15.54
N LYS A 83 -12.17 -2.75 16.88
CA LYS A 83 -13.35 -3.03 17.70
C LYS A 83 -14.25 -1.81 17.88
N GLU A 84 -13.67 -0.63 17.95
CA GLU A 84 -14.38 0.60 18.32
C GLU A 84 -14.94 1.38 17.13
N CYS A 85 -14.34 1.26 15.93
CA CYS A 85 -14.67 2.10 14.79
C CYS A 85 -14.66 1.32 13.47
N LYS A 86 -15.82 1.21 12.81
CA LYS A 86 -15.95 0.52 11.52
C LYS A 86 -15.09 1.13 10.40
N LEU A 87 -14.90 2.45 10.41
CA LEU A 87 -14.04 3.12 9.43
C LEU A 87 -12.56 2.78 9.67
N ALA A 88 -12.14 2.70 10.94
CA ALA A 88 -10.79 2.29 11.30
C ALA A 88 -10.55 0.81 10.95
N ASP A 89 -11.53 -0.06 11.22
CA ASP A 89 -11.45 -1.47 10.84
C ASP A 89 -11.35 -1.65 9.32
N SER A 90 -12.19 -0.96 8.55
CA SER A 90 -12.13 -0.98 7.09
C SER A 90 -10.78 -0.49 6.57
N PHE A 91 -10.25 0.62 7.09
CA PHE A 91 -8.93 1.12 6.71
C PHE A 91 -7.83 0.11 7.04
N LEU A 92 -7.80 -0.43 8.27
CA LEU A 92 -6.78 -1.39 8.69
C LEU A 92 -6.88 -2.70 7.92
N GLN A 93 -8.09 -3.15 7.57
CA GLN A 93 -8.28 -4.30 6.70
C GLN A 93 -7.70 -4.03 5.32
N THR A 94 -8.02 -2.90 4.70
CA THR A 94 -7.47 -2.51 3.38
C THR A 94 -5.96 -2.43 3.41
N PHE A 95 -5.40 -1.72 4.39
CA PHE A 95 -3.96 -1.53 4.52
C PHE A 95 -3.23 -2.86 4.74
N LEU A 96 -3.69 -3.71 5.65
CA LEU A 96 -3.04 -4.99 5.92
C LEU A 96 -3.20 -6.01 4.79
N SER A 97 -4.31 -5.98 4.04
CA SER A 97 -4.45 -6.84 2.86
C SER A 97 -3.37 -6.56 1.81
N CYS A 98 -2.84 -5.33 1.73
CA CYS A 98 -1.72 -5.02 0.83
C CYS A 98 -0.43 -5.78 1.18
N MET A 99 -0.33 -6.24 2.43
CA MET A 99 0.78 -7.05 2.95
C MET A 99 0.56 -8.54 2.71
N GLU A 100 -0.49 -8.91 1.99
CA GLU A 100 -0.70 -10.26 1.45
C GLU A 100 -0.28 -10.30 -0.02
N PHE A 101 0.22 -11.45 -0.46
CA PHE A 101 0.83 -11.56 -1.78
C PHE A 101 -0.18 -11.33 -2.93
N GLU A 102 -1.39 -11.89 -2.85
CA GLU A 102 -2.37 -11.76 -3.94
C GLU A 102 -2.90 -10.33 -4.13
N PRO A 103 -3.31 -9.60 -3.07
CA PRO A 103 -3.66 -8.19 -3.21
C PRO A 103 -2.49 -7.35 -3.70
N PHE A 104 -1.26 -7.60 -3.21
CA PHE A 104 -0.05 -6.98 -3.75
C PHE A 104 0.11 -7.21 -5.25
N ALA A 105 0.02 -8.46 -5.71
CA ALA A 105 0.16 -8.80 -7.13
C ALA A 105 -0.92 -8.11 -7.99
N ARG A 106 -2.16 -7.99 -7.46
CA ARG A 106 -3.24 -7.25 -8.11
C ARG A 106 -2.96 -5.76 -8.19
N MET A 107 -2.47 -5.16 -7.11
CA MET A 107 -2.04 -3.76 -7.06
C MET A 107 -0.95 -3.50 -8.10
N MET A 108 0.09 -4.33 -8.14
CA MET A 108 1.21 -4.20 -9.09
C MET A 108 0.76 -4.34 -10.54
N LYS A 109 -0.15 -5.27 -10.83
CA LYS A 109 -0.76 -5.43 -12.15
C LYS A 109 -1.57 -4.20 -12.56
N ASN A 110 -2.37 -3.66 -11.64
CA ASN A 110 -3.14 -2.44 -11.89
C ASN A 110 -2.20 -1.27 -12.18
N VAL A 111 -1.16 -1.06 -11.36
CA VAL A 111 -0.17 0.00 -11.59
C VAL A 111 0.54 -0.19 -12.94
N ALA A 112 0.92 -1.41 -13.32
CA ALA A 112 1.55 -1.67 -14.61
C ALA A 112 0.67 -1.22 -15.79
N HIS A 113 -0.63 -1.50 -15.71
CA HIS A 113 -1.59 -1.06 -16.73
C HIS A 113 -1.72 0.46 -16.79
N LEU A 114 -1.65 1.14 -15.64
CA LEU A 114 -1.73 2.59 -15.56
C LEU A 114 -0.47 3.28 -16.10
N VAL A 115 0.70 2.74 -15.79
CA VAL A 115 1.99 3.22 -16.35
C VAL A 115 2.00 3.04 -17.87
N ASP A 116 1.50 1.92 -18.39
CA ASP A 116 1.35 1.74 -19.85
C ASP A 116 0.41 2.79 -20.47
N LEU A 117 -0.66 3.18 -19.77
CA LEU A 117 -1.59 4.22 -20.21
C LEU A 117 -0.96 5.61 -20.17
N GLU A 118 -0.13 5.92 -19.17
CA GLU A 118 0.61 7.20 -19.09
C GLU A 118 1.61 7.39 -20.24
N HIS A 119 2.16 6.29 -20.77
CA HIS A 119 3.00 6.31 -21.98
C HIS A 119 2.19 6.47 -23.28
N SER A 120 0.86 6.56 -23.21
CA SER A 120 -0.06 6.83 -24.33
C SER A 120 -0.80 8.16 -24.15
N ASP A 121 -0.15 9.28 -24.44
CA ASP A 121 -0.77 10.63 -24.50
C ASP A 121 -1.64 11.04 -23.28
N VAL A 122 -1.34 10.54 -22.07
CA VAL A 122 -2.04 11.00 -20.86
C VAL A 122 -1.26 12.16 -20.25
N ASP A 123 -1.85 13.34 -20.40
CA ASP A 123 -1.46 14.59 -19.76
C ASP A 123 -1.13 14.38 -18.25
N GLU A 124 0.16 14.53 -17.91
CA GLU A 124 0.71 14.48 -16.54
C GLU A 124 0.01 15.46 -15.58
N SER A 125 -0.79 16.40 -16.08
CA SER A 125 -1.57 17.36 -15.29
C SER A 125 -2.83 16.78 -14.62
N ARG A 126 -3.25 15.56 -14.96
CA ARG A 126 -4.56 15.05 -14.49
C ARG A 126 -4.53 14.49 -13.07
N TRP A 127 -3.53 13.71 -12.67
CA TRP A 127 -3.42 13.13 -11.32
C TRP A 127 -1.95 12.98 -10.92
N PRO A 128 -1.49 13.59 -9.81
CA PRO A 128 -0.14 13.34 -9.30
C PRO A 128 0.06 11.85 -9.01
N ALA A 129 1.22 11.31 -9.35
CA ALA A 129 1.56 9.88 -9.21
C ALA A 129 1.24 9.29 -7.81
N HIS A 130 1.37 10.10 -6.75
CA HIS A 130 1.05 9.73 -5.38
C HIS A 130 -0.47 9.57 -5.08
N MET A 131 -1.35 10.16 -5.90
CA MET A 131 -2.81 10.03 -5.77
C MET A 131 -3.35 8.74 -6.40
N TRP A 132 -2.60 8.09 -7.29
CA TRP A 132 -2.95 6.80 -7.87
C TRP A 132 -2.92 5.68 -6.84
N MET A 133 -2.09 5.78 -5.81
CA MET A 133 -2.05 4.82 -4.70
C MET A 133 -3.39 4.73 -3.96
N ASN A 134 -4.10 5.85 -3.79
CA ASN A 134 -5.45 5.85 -3.23
C ASN A 134 -6.45 5.11 -4.12
N TYR A 135 -6.29 5.15 -5.45
CA TYR A 135 -7.12 4.40 -6.41
C TYR A 135 -6.77 2.91 -6.45
N CYS A 136 -5.48 2.56 -6.45
CA CYS A 136 -5.03 1.18 -6.42
C CYS A 136 -5.44 0.49 -5.11
N TRP A 137 -5.49 1.22 -4.00
CA TRP A 137 -6.04 0.72 -2.74
C TRP A 137 -7.56 0.61 -2.71
N ALA A 138 -8.28 1.59 -3.27
CA ALA A 138 -9.74 1.54 -3.36
C ALA A 138 -10.25 0.40 -4.28
N THR A 139 -9.45 -0.03 -5.28
CA THR A 139 -9.82 -1.08 -6.23
C THR A 139 -9.42 -2.50 -5.78
N MET A 140 -8.75 -2.66 -4.64
CA MET A 140 -8.45 -3.99 -4.08
C MET A 140 -9.65 -4.67 -3.43
N PHE A 141 -10.76 -3.95 -3.24
CA PHE A 141 -11.99 -4.48 -2.67
C PHE A 141 -13.15 -4.29 -3.66
N PRO A 142 -13.88 -5.37 -4.02
CA PRO A 142 -15.12 -5.26 -4.79
C PRO A 142 -16.26 -4.63 -3.99
#